data_AF-A0A958ED48-F1
#
_entry.id   AF-A0A958ED48-F1
#
_cell.length_a   1.000
_cell.length_b   1.000
_cell.length_c   1.000
_cell.angle_alpha   90.00
_cell.angle_beta   90.00
_cell.angle_gamma   90.00
#
_symmetry.space_group_name_H-M   'P 1'
#
loop_
_entity.id
_entity.type
_entity.pdbx_description
1 polymer ?
#
loop_
_entity_poly.entity_id
_entity_poly.type
_entity_poly.pdbx_seq_one_letter_code
_entity_poly.pdbx_strand_id
1 'polypeptide(L)'
;PVYSQRPQMVGELLQKQIFFEYASQLLPQTRPFQGSMAYFRRHFKITPAMEQAFKNLIREKAPDVDMADVEADMDFIRLRLKADLARRIWENDGYYYMLLGEDNQYQHALKLFGEARKLAMLN
;
A
#
# COMPACT_ATOMS: atom_id res chain seq x y z
N PRO A 1 -1.51 -6.09 -12.36
CA PRO A 1 -0.84 -5.34 -11.27
C PRO A 1 -0.49 -3.92 -11.74
N VAL A 2 -0.79 -2.90 -10.92
CA VAL A 2 -0.41 -1.51 -11.22
C VAL A 2 1.09 -1.38 -10.98
N TYR A 3 1.84 -1.09 -12.04
CA TYR A 3 3.30 -0.90 -11.99
C TYR A 3 3.65 0.56 -12.22
N SER A 4 4.63 1.05 -11.48
CA SER A 4 5.17 2.39 -11.67
C SER A 4 5.76 2.54 -13.07
N GLN A 5 5.44 3.65 -13.74
CA GLN A 5 6.11 4.03 -14.99
C GLN A 5 7.36 4.89 -14.75
N ARG A 6 7.66 5.21 -13.48
CA ARG A 6 8.72 6.12 -13.03
C ARG A 6 9.59 5.45 -11.95
N PRO A 7 10.33 4.37 -12.29
CA PRO A 7 11.03 3.54 -11.32
C PRO A 7 12.13 4.28 -10.54
N GLN A 8 12.76 5.29 -11.15
CA GLN A 8 13.78 6.11 -10.48
C GLN A 8 13.16 6.97 -9.37
N MET A 9 12.08 7.69 -9.66
CA MET A 9 11.31 8.46 -8.67
C MET A 9 10.83 7.56 -7.55
N VAL A 10 10.22 6.41 -7.86
CA VAL A 10 9.77 5.46 -6.84
C VAL A 10 10.93 4.94 -5.99
N GLY A 11 12.07 4.63 -6.61
CA GLY A 11 13.28 4.21 -5.91
C GLY A 11 13.74 5.24 -4.89
N GLU A 12 13.75 6.53 -5.28
CA GLU A 12 14.11 7.63 -4.39
C GLU A 12 13.13 7.78 -3.22
N LEU A 13 11.82 7.74 -3.49
CA LEU A 13 10.79 7.82 -2.45
C LEU A 13 10.90 6.66 -1.45
N LEU A 14 11.25 5.46 -1.92
CA LEU A 14 11.46 4.28 -1.09
C LEU A 14 12.74 4.39 -0.25
N GLN A 15 13.85 4.80 -0.86
CA GLN A 15 15.12 4.99 -0.17
C GLN A 15 14.99 6.02 0.96
N LYS A 16 14.26 7.11 0.72
CA LYS A 16 13.97 8.15 1.72
C LYS A 16 12.83 7.79 2.68
N GLN A 17 12.28 6.57 2.57
CA GLN A 17 11.20 6.04 3.43
C GLN A 17 9.92 6.89 3.46
N ILE A 18 9.65 7.68 2.40
CA ILE A 18 8.55 8.66 2.38
C ILE A 18 7.18 7.98 2.51
N PHE A 19 6.98 6.84 1.82
CA PHE A 19 5.75 6.05 1.95
C PHE A 19 5.52 5.54 3.37
N PHE A 20 6.57 5.00 4.00
CA PHE A 20 6.50 4.44 5.34
C PHE A 20 6.15 5.52 6.36
N GLU A 21 6.81 6.67 6.28
CA GLU A 21 6.60 7.80 7.17
C GLU A 21 5.20 8.41 7.02
N TYR A 22 4.74 8.61 5.79
CA TYR A 22 3.39 9.11 5.57
C TYR A 22 2.34 8.16 6.16
N ALA A 23 2.51 6.85 5.97
CA ALA A 23 1.63 5.86 6.58
C ALA A 23 1.72 5.87 8.12
N SER A 24 2.86 6.21 8.72
CA SER A 24 2.99 6.43 10.17
C SER A 24 2.16 7.61 10.65
N GLN A 25 2.12 8.70 9.88
CA GLN A 25 1.41 9.93 10.25
C GLN A 25 -0.11 9.81 10.15
N LEU A 26 -0.60 8.87 9.33
CA LEU A 26 -2.03 8.63 9.14
C LEU A 26 -2.70 7.84 10.27
N LEU A 27 -2.00 6.91 10.90
CA LEU A 27 -2.57 6.03 11.93
C LEU A 27 -2.99 6.72 13.25
N PRO A 28 -2.26 7.73 13.79
CA PRO A 28 -2.64 8.38 15.05
C PRO A 28 -4.05 9.00 15.02
N GLN A 29 -4.59 9.24 13.83
CA GLN A 29 -5.87 9.91 13.59
C GLN A 29 -7.03 8.95 13.31
N THR A 30 -6.78 7.63 13.23
CA THR A 30 -7.80 6.63 12.88
C THR A 30 -7.91 5.60 14.00
N ARG A 31 -9.10 5.44 14.59
CA ARG A 31 -9.40 4.24 15.41
C ARG A 31 -8.90 2.98 14.67
N PRO A 32 -8.40 1.94 15.36
CA PRO A 32 -7.98 0.71 14.71
C PRO A 32 -9.08 0.27 13.75
N PHE A 33 -8.75 0.17 12.48
CA PHE A 33 -9.72 -0.15 11.44
C PHE A 33 -10.33 -1.52 11.77
N GLN A 34 -11.63 -1.54 12.06
CA GLN A 34 -12.31 -2.76 12.53
C GLN A 34 -12.91 -3.60 11.39
N GLY A 35 -12.75 -3.17 10.14
CA GLY A 35 -13.25 -3.90 8.97
C GLY A 35 -12.33 -5.05 8.55
N SER A 36 -12.81 -5.92 7.68
CA SER A 36 -11.97 -6.96 7.08
C SER A 36 -10.99 -6.37 6.05
N MET A 37 -9.88 -7.07 5.80
CA MET A 37 -8.90 -6.71 4.77
C MET A 37 -9.55 -6.57 3.37
N ALA A 38 -10.56 -7.41 3.07
CA ALA A 38 -11.33 -7.32 1.82
C ALA A 38 -12.23 -6.08 1.76
N TYR A 39 -12.81 -5.66 2.89
CA TYR A 39 -13.58 -4.42 2.98
C TYR A 39 -12.66 -3.20 2.80
N PHE A 40 -11.50 -3.19 3.45
CA PHE A 40 -10.47 -2.16 3.26
C PHE A 40 -10.06 -2.04 1.79
N ARG A 41 -9.78 -3.18 1.12
CA ARG A 41 -9.42 -3.20 -0.30
C ARG A 41 -10.47 -2.54 -1.20
N ARG A 42 -11.75 -2.78 -0.94
CA ARG A 42 -12.85 -2.27 -1.79
C ARG A 42 -13.24 -0.83 -1.48
N HIS A 43 -13.24 -0.46 -0.20
CA HIS A 43 -13.91 0.77 0.24
C HIS A 43 -12.96 1.87 0.70
N PHE A 44 -11.76 1.52 1.20
CA PHE A 44 -10.79 2.55 1.57
C PHE A 44 -10.20 3.19 0.31
N LYS A 45 -10.23 4.52 0.22
CA LYS A 45 -9.62 5.27 -0.87
C LYS A 45 -8.70 6.32 -0.30
N ILE A 46 -7.54 6.51 -0.92
CA ILE A 46 -6.70 7.68 -0.66
C ILE A 46 -7.49 8.89 -1.15
N THR A 47 -7.73 9.85 -0.26
CA THR A 47 -8.51 11.06 -0.60
C THR A 47 -7.61 12.12 -1.23
N PRO A 48 -8.16 13.11 -1.95
CA PRO A 48 -7.37 14.22 -2.48
C PRO A 48 -6.57 14.98 -1.40
N ALA A 49 -7.12 15.11 -0.19
CA ALA A 49 -6.43 15.72 0.94
C ALA A 49 -5.21 14.88 1.39
N MET A 50 -5.35 13.55 1.38
CA MET A 50 -4.23 12.64 1.67
C MET A 50 -3.15 12.73 0.59
N GLU A 51 -3.54 12.75 -0.69
CA GLU A 51 -2.60 12.92 -1.80
C GLU A 51 -1.84 14.24 -1.69
N GLN A 52 -2.53 15.33 -1.36
CA GLN A 52 -1.89 16.63 -1.19
C GLN A 52 -0.90 16.61 -0.01
N ALA A 53 -1.27 16.01 1.12
CA ALA A 53 -0.37 15.87 2.26
C ALA A 53 0.86 15.02 1.91
N PHE A 54 0.68 13.95 1.13
CA PHE A 54 1.79 13.14 0.62
C PHE A 54 2.70 13.93 -0.32
N LYS A 55 2.14 14.69 -1.26
CA LYS A 55 2.90 15.59 -2.16
C LYS A 55 3.68 16.64 -1.37
N ASN A 56 3.12 17.17 -0.28
CA ASN A 56 3.83 18.11 0.58
C ASN A 56 5.04 17.44 1.27
N LEU A 57 4.88 16.21 1.76
CA LEU A 57 5.99 15.45 2.35
C LEU A 57 7.10 15.16 1.32
N ILE A 58 6.75 14.88 0.07
CA ILE A 58 7.73 14.75 -1.02
C ILE A 58 8.51 16.05 -1.19
N ARG A 59 7.83 17.19 -1.31
CA ARG A 59 8.50 18.50 -1.48
C ARG A 59 9.46 18.83 -0.32
N GLU A 60 9.12 18.39 0.89
CA GLU A 60 9.96 18.59 2.07
C GLU A 60 11.21 17.70 2.07
N LYS A 61 11.07 16.41 1.72
CA LYS A 61 12.13 15.39 1.93
C LYS A 61 12.90 14.99 0.66
N ALA A 62 12.29 15.23 -0.49
CA ALA A 62 12.82 14.92 -1.81
C ALA A 62 12.52 16.09 -2.77
N PRO A 63 13.08 17.30 -2.50
CA PRO A 63 12.82 18.48 -3.32
C PRO A 63 13.29 18.33 -4.78
N ASP A 64 14.18 17.39 -5.06
CA ASP A 64 14.70 17.09 -6.40
C ASP A 64 13.75 16.20 -7.23
N VAL A 65 12.73 15.61 -6.61
CA VAL A 65 11.74 14.78 -7.31
C VAL A 65 10.81 15.66 -8.15
N ASP A 66 10.69 15.32 -9.44
CA ASP A 66 9.74 15.99 -10.33
C ASP A 66 8.29 15.66 -9.93
N MET A 67 7.55 16.70 -9.55
CA MET A 67 6.15 16.57 -9.18
C MET A 67 5.24 16.19 -10.36
N ALA A 68 5.66 16.43 -11.60
CA ALA A 68 4.95 15.93 -12.77
C ALA A 68 5.02 14.40 -12.87
N ASP A 69 6.16 13.80 -12.50
CA ASP A 69 6.32 12.34 -12.44
C ASP A 69 5.50 11.74 -11.30
N VAL A 70 5.42 12.44 -10.16
CA VAL A 70 4.53 12.06 -9.04
C VAL A 70 3.07 12.07 -9.50
N GLU A 71 2.64 13.09 -10.23
CA GLU A 71 1.26 13.18 -10.75
C GLU A 71 0.97 12.07 -11.77
N ALA A 72 1.90 11.84 -12.69
CA ALA A 72 1.76 10.82 -13.73
C ALA A 72 1.68 9.39 -13.18
N ASP A 73 2.27 9.13 -12.00
CA ASP A 73 2.32 7.81 -11.37
C ASP A 73 1.40 7.68 -10.15
N MET A 74 0.40 8.58 -10.03
CA MET A 74 -0.43 8.69 -8.84
C MET A 74 -1.24 7.41 -8.54
N ASP A 75 -1.64 6.64 -9.54
CA ASP A 75 -2.37 5.38 -9.31
C ASP A 75 -1.49 4.32 -8.63
N PHE A 76 -0.22 4.23 -9.02
CA PHE A 76 0.76 3.38 -8.33
C PHE A 76 1.00 3.88 -6.91
N ILE A 77 1.19 5.20 -6.74
CA ILE A 77 1.39 5.83 -5.43
C ILE A 77 0.20 5.54 -4.51
N ARG A 78 -1.05 5.71 -4.98
CA ARG A 78 -2.26 5.38 -4.21
C ARG A 78 -2.28 3.93 -3.76
N LEU A 79 -1.98 2.99 -4.67
CA LEU A 79 -1.89 1.57 -4.35
C LEU A 79 -0.83 1.32 -3.26
N ARG A 80 0.35 1.93 -3.40
CA ARG A 80 1.46 1.77 -2.46
C ARG A 80 1.15 2.35 -1.08
N LEU A 81 0.60 3.55 -1.01
CA LEU A 81 0.15 4.18 0.24
C LEU A 81 -0.89 3.31 0.94
N LYS A 82 -1.86 2.78 0.18
CA LYS A 82 -2.86 1.88 0.71
C LYS A 82 -2.26 0.56 1.22
N ALA A 83 -1.26 0.02 0.53
CA ALA A 83 -0.52 -1.17 0.97
C ALA A 83 0.26 -0.91 2.27
N ASP A 84 0.96 0.22 2.38
CA ASP A 84 1.70 0.56 3.61
C ASP A 84 0.78 0.85 4.80
N LEU A 85 -0.42 1.38 4.56
CA LEU A 85 -1.47 1.46 5.59
C LEU A 85 -1.99 0.08 5.99
N ALA A 86 -2.27 -0.80 5.02
CA ALA A 86 -2.70 -2.16 5.31
C ALA A 86 -1.63 -2.95 6.09
N ARG A 87 -0.34 -2.69 5.82
CA ARG A 87 0.78 -3.29 6.56
C ARG A 87 0.73 -2.99 8.04
N ARG A 88 0.20 -1.84 8.42
CA ARG A 88 0.13 -1.44 9.82
C ARG A 88 -1.01 -2.10 10.59
N ILE A 89 -2.01 -2.60 9.88
CA ILE A 89 -3.18 -3.25 10.47
C ILE A 89 -3.04 -4.77 10.44
N TRP A 90 -2.48 -5.32 9.35
CA TRP A 90 -2.37 -6.78 9.11
C TRP A 90 -0.96 -7.21 8.67
N GLU A 91 0.07 -6.44 9.01
CA GLU A 91 1.46 -6.78 8.73
C GLU A 91 1.71 -7.10 7.23
N ASN A 92 2.62 -8.01 6.94
CA ASN A 92 2.95 -8.34 5.55
C ASN A 92 1.77 -8.92 4.76
N ASP A 93 0.84 -9.61 5.43
CA ASP A 93 -0.36 -10.15 4.77
C ASP A 93 -1.22 -9.02 4.19
N GLY A 94 -1.46 -7.96 4.97
CA GLY A 94 -2.18 -6.78 4.51
C GLY A 94 -1.49 -6.08 3.36
N TYR A 95 -0.16 -5.96 3.45
CA TYR A 95 0.66 -5.31 2.43
C TYR A 95 0.54 -6.03 1.07
N TYR A 96 0.83 -7.32 1.04
CA TYR A 96 0.82 -8.10 -0.19
C TYR A 96 -0.59 -8.31 -0.73
N TYR A 97 -1.61 -8.42 0.13
CA TYR A 97 -3.00 -8.52 -0.31
C TYR A 97 -3.50 -7.26 -1.02
N MET A 98 -2.97 -6.07 -0.68
CA MET A 98 -3.23 -4.86 -1.48
C MET A 98 -2.51 -4.91 -2.82
N LEU A 99 -1.20 -5.16 -2.83
CA LEU A 99 -0.38 -5.12 -4.06
C LEU A 99 -0.77 -6.19 -5.09
N LEU A 100 -1.16 -7.36 -4.60
CA LEU A 100 -1.48 -8.55 -5.40
C LEU A 100 -2.99 -8.77 -5.50
N GLY A 101 -3.79 -7.76 -5.14
CA GLY A 101 -5.25 -7.86 -5.12
C GLY A 101 -5.89 -8.15 -6.48
N GLU A 102 -5.18 -7.84 -7.57
CA GLU A 102 -5.56 -8.15 -8.96
C GLU A 102 -4.80 -9.34 -9.56
N ASP A 103 -3.86 -9.94 -8.81
CA ASP A 103 -3.12 -11.10 -9.25
C ASP A 103 -3.90 -12.38 -8.89
N ASN A 104 -4.50 -12.98 -9.91
CA ASN A 104 -5.28 -14.21 -9.81
C ASN A 104 -4.44 -15.42 -9.34
N GLN A 105 -3.14 -15.44 -9.60
CA GLN A 105 -2.26 -16.54 -9.18
C GLN A 105 -1.92 -16.44 -7.69
N TYR A 106 -1.65 -15.24 -7.18
CA TYR A 106 -1.39 -15.04 -5.76
C TYR A 106 -2.59 -15.40 -4.87
N GLN A 107 -3.80 -15.01 -5.28
CA GLN A 107 -5.04 -15.38 -4.55
C GLN A 107 -5.25 -16.89 -4.52
N HIS A 108 -4.91 -17.59 -5.60
CA HIS A 108 -4.99 -19.05 -5.66
C HIS A 108 -3.98 -19.72 -4.72
N ALA A 109 -2.73 -19.24 -4.70
CA ALA A 109 -1.69 -19.77 -3.82
C ALA A 109 -2.06 -19.62 -2.33
N LEU A 110 -2.56 -18.44 -1.90
CA LEU A 110 -3.02 -18.24 -0.52
C LEU A 110 -4.15 -19.20 -0.12
N LYS A 111 -5.08 -19.46 -1.04
CA LYS A 111 -6.16 -20.42 -0.81
C LYS A 111 -5.60 -21.84 -0.59
N LEU A 112 -4.69 -22.28 -1.46
CA LEU A 112 -4.05 -23.59 -1.38
C LEU A 112 -3.22 -23.74 -0.08
N PHE A 113 -2.47 -22.71 0.33
CA PHE A 113 -1.73 -22.75 1.60
C PHE A 113 -2.66 -22.79 2.82
N GLY A 114 -3.80 -22.10 2.77
CA GLY A 114 -4.83 -22.18 3.80
C GLY A 114 -5.47 -23.57 3.90
N GLU A 115 -5.76 -24.19 2.76
CA GLU A 115 -6.26 -25.57 2.68
C GLU A 115 -5.23 -26.59 3.21
N ALA A 116 -3.97 -26.45 2.82
CA ALA A 116 -2.87 -27.29 3.31
C ALA A 116 -2.70 -27.18 4.83
N ARG A 117 -2.83 -25.97 5.40
CA ARG A 117 -2.76 -25.77 6.85
C ARG A 117 -3.91 -26.45 7.59
N LYS A 118 -5.13 -26.43 7.03
CA LYS A 118 -6.28 -27.17 7.59
C LYS A 118 -6.05 -28.68 7.56
N LEU A 119 -5.49 -29.20 6.47
CA LEU A 119 -5.14 -30.62 6.33
C LEU A 119 -4.03 -31.03 7.30
N ALA A 120 -3.02 -30.18 7.51
CA ALA A 120 -1.95 -30.42 8.48
C ALA A 120 -2.42 -30.40 9.94
N MET A 121 -3.54 -29.73 10.25
CA MET A 121 -4.15 -29.69 11.59
C MET A 121 -5.20 -30.80 11.81
N LEU A 122 -5.50 -31.60 10.78
CA LEU A 122 -6.42 -32.75 10.84
C LEU A 122 -5.70 -34.09 11.09
N ASN A 123 -4.38 -34.05 11.30
CA ASN A 123 -3.53 -35.19 11.64
C ASN A 123 -2.96 -35.07 13.05
#